data_AF-A0A1J5T9G0-F1
#
_entry.id   AF-A0A1J5T9G0-F1
#
_cell.length_a   1.000
_cell.length_b   1.000
_cell.length_c   1.000
_cell.angle_alpha   90.00
_cell.angle_beta   90.00
_cell.angle_gamma   90.00
#
_symmetry.space_group_name_H-M   'P 1'
#
loop_
_entity.id
_entity.type
_entity.pdbx_description
1 polymer ?
#
loop_
_entity_poly.entity_id
_entity_poly.type
_entity_poly.pdbx_seq_one_letter_code
_entity_poly.pdbx_strand_id
1 'polypeptide(L)'
;MLEAIIVANVALCIIFGTTLIIRNYDVPRILGKETKTLGIVILLILAFALNFTPLVSAEDSDGDGVEDALDECPDNLTGENFTVAANGCSYPSYLDNVWMCIGGGVMVQDLSGNDEEECSVTISSDGVYMTISTPGIANHDMEGGTAGNIVAQDFDWKLPLTPTNNTNCNPSVSIDGCDIAPDRGPVAVAVNGVPFYGPEDGPGGDAVAHEIGIYDEDRQEIDLGICGAHTGPGGYHYHFDGNCMHWHNETNEHSDYEFSKIDNSTHSPIIGFAFDGYPIYGSYGHVDGDVTLMRSNYILKENSGMGYNGIDDYEYSPDNGGHLDACNGRFSPTPEFPDGIYHYYSTMPDMGDNPNANNAFPYFINCYRGISETSNEDGGALDGGGEEPGQNGPPDDDGDHVGNGWDMCADTGDTTYPDGDPIYPRGCTEEQFNLLSSDDKNITKIAYAGDSPPAPPDEDGDGIPDPLDDCENTEAGNLVYADGCAHLESSGNETAPDGDNDGIPDDEDNCPNENASGYDADADGCVDDSDNDGVKDIEDICPFDPADGCPAALQDVEGNMTEEIPGCVHQSAENYNPDATEDDGSCTYEEDTPGFGLLVALIGVIGVAFRRRN
;
A
#
# COMPACT_ATOMS: atom_id res chain seq x y z
N MET A 1 -25.53 33.51 -9.74
CA MET A 1 -26.83 33.15 -10.39
C MET A 1 -28.04 33.85 -9.77
N LEU A 2 -28.12 33.92 -8.43
CA LEU A 2 -29.25 34.50 -7.68
C LEU A 2 -29.57 35.98 -8.02
N GLU A 3 -28.55 36.85 -8.12
CA GLU A 3 -28.78 38.26 -8.48
C GLU A 3 -29.39 38.41 -9.88
N ALA A 4 -28.97 37.58 -10.84
CA ALA A 4 -29.50 37.61 -12.20
C ALA A 4 -30.98 37.18 -12.26
N ILE A 5 -31.37 36.18 -11.46
CA ILE A 5 -32.75 35.69 -11.37
C ILE A 5 -33.65 36.73 -10.70
N ILE A 6 -33.19 37.36 -9.62
CA ILE A 6 -33.93 38.42 -8.92
C ILE A 6 -34.14 39.62 -9.85
N VAL A 7 -33.08 40.06 -10.53
CA VAL A 7 -33.15 41.20 -11.46
C VAL A 7 -34.06 40.88 -12.65
N ALA A 8 -34.02 39.66 -13.20
CA ALA A 8 -34.89 39.23 -14.29
C ALA A 8 -36.37 39.21 -13.88
N ASN A 9 -36.68 38.70 -12.68
CA ASN A 9 -38.05 38.64 -12.17
C ASN A 9 -38.61 40.04 -11.85
N VAL A 10 -37.80 40.92 -11.25
CA VAL A 10 -38.17 42.33 -11.01
C VAL A 10 -38.41 43.05 -12.34
N ALA A 11 -37.55 42.83 -13.34
CA ALA A 11 -37.71 43.41 -14.67
C ALA A 11 -39.01 42.93 -15.36
N LEU A 12 -39.33 41.64 -15.28
CA LEU A 12 -40.57 41.06 -15.79
C LEU A 12 -41.81 41.67 -15.10
N CYS A 13 -41.79 41.84 -13.77
CA CYS A 13 -42.88 42.49 -13.05
C CYS A 13 -43.07 43.95 -13.45
N ILE A 14 -41.98 44.70 -13.64
CA ILE A 14 -42.04 46.10 -14.08
C ILE A 14 -42.55 46.20 -15.52
N ILE A 15 -42.10 45.34 -16.43
CA ILE A 15 -42.57 45.29 -17.82
C ILE A 15 -44.06 44.96 -17.87
N PHE A 16 -44.52 43.97 -17.10
CA PHE A 16 -45.93 43.59 -17.09
C PHE A 16 -46.82 44.70 -16.49
N GLY A 17 -46.37 45.31 -15.39
CA GLY A 17 -47.06 46.43 -14.76
C GLY A 17 -47.16 47.67 -15.66
N THR A 18 -46.05 48.04 -16.30
CA THR A 18 -46.03 49.18 -17.24
C THR A 18 -46.85 48.91 -18.51
N THR A 19 -46.85 47.67 -19.03
CA THR A 19 -47.66 47.30 -20.21
C THR A 19 -49.15 47.37 -19.92
N LEU A 20 -49.59 46.96 -18.72
CA LEU A 20 -50.98 47.06 -18.28
C LEU A 20 -51.44 48.51 -18.13
N ILE A 21 -50.57 49.39 -17.63
CA ILE A 21 -50.85 50.83 -17.45
C ILE A 21 -50.88 51.55 -18.80
N ILE A 22 -49.90 51.30 -19.68
CA ILE A 22 -49.75 52.03 -20.95
C ILE A 22 -50.85 51.64 -21.95
N ARG A 23 -51.29 50.37 -21.98
CA ARG A 23 -52.30 49.91 -22.93
C ARG A 23 -53.75 50.17 -22.53
N ASN A 24 -54.01 50.84 -21.38
CA ASN A 24 -55.36 51.16 -20.91
C ASN A 24 -56.31 49.95 -20.97
N TYR A 25 -55.79 48.76 -20.63
CA TYR A 25 -56.62 47.55 -20.63
C TYR A 25 -57.73 47.72 -19.59
N ASP A 26 -58.97 47.62 -20.05
CA ASP A 26 -60.16 47.67 -19.21
C ASP A 26 -60.29 46.32 -18.48
N VAL A 27 -59.41 46.11 -17.48
CA VAL A 27 -59.36 44.97 -16.55
C VAL A 27 -60.76 44.54 -16.00
N PRO A 28 -61.72 45.45 -15.73
CA PRO A 28 -63.08 45.08 -15.29
C PRO A 28 -63.90 44.24 -16.28
N ARG A 29 -63.48 44.15 -17.55
CA ARG A 29 -64.24 43.46 -18.62
C ARG A 29 -63.83 41.99 -18.78
N ILE A 30 -62.64 41.61 -18.29
CA ILE A 30 -62.08 40.26 -18.35
C ILE A 30 -62.34 39.51 -17.03
N LEU A 31 -62.34 40.23 -15.92
CA LEU A 31 -62.54 39.70 -14.57
C LEU A 31 -63.77 40.41 -13.99
N GLY A 32 -64.90 39.71 -13.93
CA GLY A 32 -66.21 40.24 -13.54
C GLY A 32 -66.17 41.05 -12.23
N LYS A 33 -67.14 41.96 -12.05
CA LYS A 33 -67.15 43.05 -11.03
C LYS A 33 -66.91 42.65 -9.56
N GLU A 34 -66.95 41.36 -9.22
CA GLU A 34 -66.64 40.84 -7.87
C GLU A 34 -65.22 40.24 -7.72
N THR A 35 -64.43 40.16 -8.80
CA THR A 35 -63.13 39.44 -8.82
C THR A 35 -61.89 40.36 -8.76
N LYS A 36 -62.07 41.69 -8.77
CA LYS A 36 -60.95 42.65 -8.68
C LYS A 36 -60.12 42.47 -7.40
N THR A 37 -60.79 42.19 -6.29
CA THR A 37 -60.13 41.95 -5.01
C THR A 37 -59.48 40.57 -5.01
N LEU A 38 -60.13 39.56 -5.59
CA LEU A 38 -59.65 38.18 -5.61
C LEU A 38 -58.39 37.99 -6.48
N GLY A 39 -58.34 38.59 -7.67
CA GLY A 39 -57.17 38.49 -8.56
C GLY A 39 -55.93 39.22 -8.02
N ILE A 40 -56.11 40.39 -7.40
CA ILE A 40 -55.03 41.13 -6.74
C ILE A 40 -54.57 40.39 -5.48
N VAL A 41 -55.50 39.81 -4.72
CA VAL A 41 -55.17 38.98 -3.54
C VAL A 41 -54.44 37.71 -3.95
N ILE A 42 -54.83 37.03 -5.04
CA ILE A 42 -54.10 35.85 -5.53
C ILE A 42 -52.69 36.21 -6.01
N LEU A 43 -52.52 37.32 -6.73
CA LEU A 43 -51.19 37.80 -7.15
C LEU A 43 -50.32 38.22 -5.97
N LEU A 44 -50.91 38.86 -4.95
CA LEU A 44 -50.20 39.19 -3.72
C LEU A 44 -49.90 37.94 -2.89
N ILE A 45 -50.77 36.93 -2.86
CA ILE A 45 -50.53 35.65 -2.19
C ILE A 45 -49.45 34.84 -2.93
N LEU A 46 -49.41 34.86 -4.26
CA LEU A 46 -48.34 34.22 -5.06
C LEU A 46 -47.01 34.97 -4.88
N ALA A 47 -47.02 36.30 -4.88
CA ALA A 47 -45.83 37.09 -4.57
C ALA A 47 -45.39 36.90 -3.12
N PHE A 48 -46.32 36.78 -2.17
CA PHE A 48 -46.01 36.49 -0.77
C PHE A 48 -45.50 35.06 -0.63
N ALA A 49 -46.11 34.06 -1.28
CA ALA A 49 -45.69 32.66 -1.26
C ALA A 49 -44.36 32.42 -1.96
N LEU A 50 -44.02 33.18 -3.02
CA LEU A 50 -42.69 33.15 -3.64
C LEU A 50 -41.62 33.91 -2.84
N ASN A 51 -42.02 34.80 -1.92
CA ASN A 51 -41.13 35.47 -0.96
C ASN A 51 -41.13 34.78 0.43
N PHE A 52 -42.00 33.79 0.64
CA PHE A 52 -42.15 32.99 1.88
C PHE A 52 -42.04 31.49 1.62
N THR A 53 -41.61 31.04 0.43
CA THR A 53 -40.82 29.82 0.41
C THR A 53 -39.72 30.11 1.41
N PRO A 54 -39.62 29.36 2.52
CA PRO A 54 -38.43 29.49 3.32
C PRO A 54 -37.29 29.36 2.32
N LEU A 55 -36.41 30.36 2.28
CA LEU A 55 -35.01 30.01 2.17
C LEU A 55 -34.87 28.98 3.27
N VAL A 56 -34.99 27.70 2.90
CA VAL A 56 -34.44 26.63 3.71
C VAL A 56 -33.04 27.18 3.90
N SER A 57 -32.74 27.62 5.13
CA SER A 57 -31.35 27.78 5.52
C SER A 57 -30.73 26.51 5.01
N ALA A 58 -29.79 26.60 4.08
CA ALA A 58 -29.01 25.42 3.79
C ALA A 58 -28.50 24.96 5.15
N GLU A 59 -29.01 23.80 5.57
CA GLU A 59 -28.55 23.21 6.80
C GLU A 59 -27.11 22.80 6.50
N ASP A 60 -26.25 23.08 7.47
CA ASP A 60 -24.83 22.75 7.50
C ASP A 60 -24.70 22.19 8.92
N SER A 61 -24.98 20.90 9.00
CA SER A 61 -25.28 20.19 10.23
C SER A 61 -24.02 19.95 11.06
N ASP A 62 -22.87 19.76 10.41
CA ASP A 62 -21.57 19.55 11.03
C ASP A 62 -20.71 20.84 11.11
N GLY A 63 -21.11 21.91 10.40
CA GLY A 63 -20.52 23.23 10.50
C GLY A 63 -19.22 23.39 9.72
N ASP A 64 -18.99 22.55 8.72
CA ASP A 64 -17.78 22.53 7.89
C ASP A 64 -17.77 23.63 6.80
N GLY A 65 -18.92 24.27 6.57
CA GLY A 65 -19.12 25.33 5.59
C GLY A 65 -19.66 24.87 4.24
N VAL A 66 -19.97 23.59 4.08
CA VAL A 66 -20.67 22.98 2.95
C VAL A 66 -22.12 22.72 3.36
N GLU A 67 -23.04 22.91 2.40
CA GLU A 67 -24.47 22.71 2.67
C GLU A 67 -24.77 21.20 2.68
N ASP A 68 -25.57 20.68 3.64
CA ASP A 68 -25.95 19.25 3.80
C ASP A 68 -26.44 18.58 2.50
N ALA A 69 -26.95 19.37 1.54
CA ALA A 69 -27.43 18.87 0.25
C ALA A 69 -26.31 18.63 -0.79
N LEU A 70 -25.12 19.18 -0.53
CA LEU A 70 -23.90 19.09 -1.35
C LEU A 70 -22.75 18.39 -0.59
N ASP A 71 -22.94 18.14 0.69
CA ASP A 71 -21.97 17.50 1.58
C ASP A 71 -22.04 15.97 1.46
N GLU A 72 -20.94 15.38 1.03
CA GLU A 72 -20.75 13.93 0.91
C GLU A 72 -20.23 13.31 2.21
N CYS A 73 -19.80 14.13 3.18
CA CYS A 73 -19.19 13.74 4.44
C CYS A 73 -19.87 14.43 5.66
N PRO A 74 -21.14 14.12 5.99
CA PRO A 74 -21.98 14.88 6.95
C PRO A 74 -21.62 14.79 8.45
N ASP A 75 -20.45 14.26 8.81
CA ASP A 75 -19.99 14.07 10.20
C ASP A 75 -18.48 14.33 10.32
N ASN A 76 -17.96 15.32 9.61
CA ASN A 76 -16.54 15.39 9.35
C ASN A 76 -15.73 16.14 10.41
N LEU A 77 -14.42 15.85 10.46
CA LEU A 77 -13.49 16.49 11.37
C LEU A 77 -13.21 17.94 10.93
N THR A 78 -13.63 18.90 11.74
CA THR A 78 -13.32 20.33 11.56
C THR A 78 -12.24 20.78 12.56
N GLY A 79 -11.25 21.58 12.11
CA GLY A 79 -10.16 22.06 12.97
C GLY A 79 -9.00 22.72 12.23
N GLU A 80 -8.03 23.29 12.95
CA GLU A 80 -6.88 24.00 12.32
C GLU A 80 -5.94 23.08 11.50
N ASN A 81 -6.03 21.76 11.69
CA ASN A 81 -5.18 20.77 11.02
C ASN A 81 -5.87 20.07 9.83
N PHE A 82 -7.10 20.46 9.48
CA PHE A 82 -7.86 19.85 8.39
C PHE A 82 -8.35 20.91 7.41
N THR A 83 -8.33 20.56 6.14
CA THR A 83 -8.88 21.37 5.04
C THR A 83 -10.14 20.68 4.54
N VAL A 84 -11.22 21.46 4.36
CA VAL A 84 -12.52 20.98 3.88
C VAL A 84 -12.59 21.21 2.36
N ALA A 85 -12.80 20.13 1.61
CA ALA A 85 -12.97 20.12 0.17
C ALA A 85 -14.36 20.66 -0.23
N ALA A 86 -14.55 20.91 -1.54
CA ALA A 86 -15.81 21.46 -2.04
C ALA A 86 -17.03 20.53 -1.86
N ASN A 87 -16.80 19.23 -1.66
CA ASN A 87 -17.81 18.21 -1.38
C ASN A 87 -18.01 17.95 0.12
N GLY A 88 -17.43 18.76 1.01
CA GLY A 88 -17.56 18.64 2.47
C GLY A 88 -16.59 17.64 3.11
N CYS A 89 -15.97 16.77 2.32
CA CYS A 89 -14.94 15.86 2.82
C CYS A 89 -13.65 16.58 3.20
N SER A 90 -12.95 16.10 4.23
CA SER A 90 -11.81 16.80 4.83
C SER A 90 -10.57 15.94 4.69
N TYR A 91 -9.42 16.60 4.71
CA TYR A 91 -8.13 15.94 4.65
C TYR A 91 -7.10 16.76 5.44
N PRO A 92 -5.99 16.14 5.87
CA PRO A 92 -4.96 16.84 6.62
C PRO A 92 -4.42 18.06 5.88
N SER A 93 -4.41 19.23 6.52
CA SER A 93 -4.07 20.52 5.89
C SER A 93 -2.60 20.63 5.46
N TYR A 94 -1.72 19.75 5.94
CA TYR A 94 -0.34 19.70 5.44
C TYR A 94 -0.28 19.33 3.95
N LEU A 95 -1.26 18.56 3.45
CA LEU A 95 -1.31 18.13 2.05
C LEU A 95 -1.52 19.29 1.06
N ASP A 96 -2.11 20.41 1.51
CA ASP A 96 -2.36 21.59 0.65
C ASP A 96 -1.10 22.17 0.00
N ASN A 97 0.05 22.01 0.67
CA ASN A 97 1.32 22.63 0.25
C ASN A 97 2.32 21.62 -0.29
N VAL A 98 1.95 20.34 -0.38
CA VAL A 98 2.84 19.26 -0.80
C VAL A 98 2.72 19.00 -2.29
N TRP A 99 1.50 19.01 -2.82
CA TRP A 99 1.23 18.71 -4.23
C TRP A 99 1.75 19.80 -5.18
N MET A 100 2.33 19.35 -6.29
CA MET A 100 2.79 20.19 -7.40
C MET A 100 1.78 20.18 -8.54
N CYS A 101 1.89 21.14 -9.45
CA CYS A 101 1.05 21.23 -10.65
C CYS A 101 -0.47 21.27 -10.41
N ILE A 102 -0.91 21.65 -9.20
CA ILE A 102 -2.34 21.80 -8.88
C ILE A 102 -2.96 22.83 -9.83
N GLY A 103 -4.01 22.41 -10.54
CA GLY A 103 -4.72 23.24 -11.51
C GLY A 103 -4.04 23.40 -12.87
N GLY A 104 -2.91 22.70 -13.11
CA GLY A 104 -2.20 22.63 -14.39
C GLY A 104 -1.41 23.90 -14.76
N GLY A 105 -1.11 24.02 -16.05
CA GLY A 105 -0.42 25.17 -16.65
C GLY A 105 1.11 25.17 -16.51
N VAL A 106 1.70 24.07 -16.01
CA VAL A 106 3.16 23.89 -15.95
C VAL A 106 3.60 23.14 -17.21
N MET A 107 4.07 23.89 -18.20
CA MET A 107 4.61 23.31 -19.43
C MET A 107 6.05 22.85 -19.21
N VAL A 108 6.36 21.65 -19.66
CA VAL A 108 7.68 21.01 -19.56
C VAL A 108 8.14 20.48 -20.90
N GLN A 109 9.44 20.32 -21.08
CA GLN A 109 10.01 19.83 -22.32
C GLN A 109 10.21 18.30 -22.28
N ASP A 110 9.63 17.57 -23.24
CA ASP A 110 10.13 16.23 -23.60
C ASP A 110 11.35 16.42 -24.51
N LEU A 111 12.53 16.07 -24.01
CA LEU A 111 13.80 16.19 -24.73
C LEU A 111 13.97 15.10 -25.80
N SER A 112 13.30 13.95 -25.64
CA SER A 112 13.33 12.83 -26.58
C SER A 112 12.46 13.12 -27.81
N GLY A 113 11.25 13.63 -27.59
CA GLY A 113 10.31 14.02 -28.65
C GLY A 113 10.52 15.43 -29.22
N ASN A 114 11.18 16.31 -28.46
CA ASN A 114 11.32 17.75 -28.73
C ASN A 114 9.95 18.45 -28.88
N ASP A 115 9.05 18.13 -27.97
CA ASP A 115 7.69 18.66 -27.78
C ASP A 115 7.44 19.10 -26.33
N GLU A 116 6.37 19.87 -26.12
CA GLU A 116 5.99 20.39 -24.80
C GLU A 116 4.83 19.56 -24.25
N GLU A 117 4.94 19.14 -23.00
CA GLU A 117 3.92 18.42 -22.25
C GLU A 117 3.44 19.27 -21.06
N GLU A 118 2.24 18.98 -20.55
CA GLU A 118 1.65 19.74 -19.43
C GLU A 118 1.56 18.88 -18.16
N CYS A 119 2.29 19.29 -17.12
CA CYS A 119 2.12 18.75 -15.78
C CYS A 119 0.83 19.31 -15.16
N SER A 120 -0.02 18.41 -14.69
CA SER A 120 -1.23 18.77 -13.96
C SER A 120 -1.59 17.73 -12.90
N VAL A 121 -2.07 18.20 -11.75
CA VAL A 121 -2.58 17.36 -10.68
C VAL A 121 -3.94 17.91 -10.25
N THR A 122 -4.89 17.00 -10.08
CA THR A 122 -6.18 17.29 -9.44
C THR A 122 -6.34 16.36 -8.26
N ILE A 123 -6.74 16.92 -7.12
CA ILE A 123 -7.01 16.15 -5.91
C ILE A 123 -8.49 16.20 -5.55
N SER A 124 -9.03 15.08 -5.10
CA SER A 124 -10.32 14.99 -4.43
C SER A 124 -10.20 14.12 -3.18
N SER A 125 -11.16 14.24 -2.25
CA SER A 125 -11.22 13.45 -1.03
C SER A 125 -12.63 12.93 -0.84
N ASP A 126 -12.75 11.69 -0.37
CA ASP A 126 -14.01 11.09 0.11
C ASP A 126 -14.05 10.93 1.64
N GLY A 127 -13.07 11.51 2.35
CA GLY A 127 -12.92 11.43 3.80
C GLY A 127 -12.14 10.21 4.29
N VAL A 128 -11.91 9.20 3.44
CA VAL A 128 -11.06 8.03 3.74
C VAL A 128 -9.80 8.05 2.89
N TYR A 129 -9.97 8.33 1.60
CA TYR A 129 -8.91 8.41 0.60
C TYR A 129 -8.81 9.81 -0.01
N MET A 130 -7.60 10.17 -0.41
CA MET A 130 -7.35 11.22 -1.38
C MET A 130 -7.15 10.58 -2.75
N THR A 131 -7.92 11.00 -3.75
CA THR A 131 -7.70 10.61 -5.14
C THR A 131 -6.89 11.68 -5.86
N ILE A 132 -5.86 11.25 -6.60
CA ILE A 132 -4.93 12.09 -7.33
C ILE A 132 -5.01 11.75 -8.81
N SER A 133 -5.67 12.62 -9.58
CA SER A 133 -5.81 12.49 -11.03
C SER A 133 -4.72 13.29 -11.74
N THR A 134 -3.98 12.65 -12.64
CA THR A 134 -2.80 13.25 -13.29
C THR A 134 -2.49 12.59 -14.64
N PRO A 135 -1.91 13.34 -15.62
CA PRO A 135 -1.46 12.77 -16.87
C PRO A 135 -0.08 12.05 -16.76
N GLY A 136 0.48 11.92 -15.56
CA GLY A 136 1.79 11.28 -15.35
C GLY A 136 2.95 12.04 -15.98
N ILE A 137 2.84 13.37 -16.05
CA ILE A 137 3.84 14.27 -16.62
C ILE A 137 4.55 15.00 -15.48
N ALA A 138 5.89 14.94 -15.46
CA ALA A 138 6.70 15.59 -14.44
C ALA A 138 6.63 17.12 -14.55
N ASN A 139 6.94 17.81 -13.46
CA ASN A 139 7.04 19.28 -13.42
C ASN A 139 8.40 19.82 -13.88
N HIS A 140 9.24 18.99 -14.50
CA HIS A 140 10.57 19.31 -15.00
C HIS A 140 10.80 18.72 -16.40
N ASP A 141 11.90 19.10 -17.07
CA ASP A 141 12.25 18.49 -18.36
C ASP A 141 12.44 16.98 -18.23
N MET A 142 11.94 16.23 -19.21
CA MET A 142 11.92 14.78 -19.18
C MET A 142 12.71 14.20 -20.36
N GLU A 143 13.22 12.99 -20.18
CA GLU A 143 13.89 12.22 -21.22
C GLU A 143 13.41 10.76 -21.13
N GLY A 144 12.85 10.22 -22.21
CA GLY A 144 12.28 8.88 -22.21
C GLY A 144 13.28 7.74 -22.41
N GLY A 145 14.58 8.03 -22.49
CA GLY A 145 15.62 7.00 -22.64
C GLY A 145 15.44 6.15 -23.91
N THR A 146 15.70 4.84 -23.79
CA THR A 146 15.66 3.89 -24.92
C THR A 146 14.26 3.66 -25.50
N ALA A 147 13.20 3.90 -24.73
CA ALA A 147 11.82 3.75 -25.16
C ALA A 147 11.34 4.92 -26.06
N GLY A 148 12.05 6.06 -26.04
CA GLY A 148 11.82 7.18 -26.94
C GLY A 148 10.89 8.24 -26.36
N ASN A 149 9.87 8.65 -27.12
CA ASN A 149 9.02 9.79 -26.76
C ASN A 149 8.12 9.47 -25.56
N ILE A 150 7.85 10.50 -24.76
CA ILE A 150 6.96 10.42 -23.62
C ILE A 150 5.53 10.66 -24.08
N VAL A 151 4.60 9.91 -23.52
CA VAL A 151 3.17 10.06 -23.79
C VAL A 151 2.44 10.14 -22.46
N ALA A 152 1.64 11.19 -22.29
CA ALA A 152 0.76 11.33 -21.13
C ALA A 152 -0.15 10.10 -20.94
N GLN A 153 -0.32 9.70 -19.69
CA GLN A 153 -1.20 8.60 -19.29
C GLN A 153 -2.15 9.09 -18.20
N ASP A 154 -3.43 8.72 -18.30
CA ASP A 154 -4.42 9.12 -17.32
C ASP A 154 -4.33 8.20 -16.09
N PHE A 155 -3.79 8.73 -14.99
CA PHE A 155 -3.71 8.04 -13.71
C PHE A 155 -4.71 8.59 -12.71
N ASP A 156 -5.28 7.70 -11.89
CA ASP A 156 -6.11 8.03 -10.73
C ASP A 156 -5.60 7.26 -9.51
N TRP A 157 -4.68 7.88 -8.75
CA TRP A 157 -4.08 7.25 -7.57
C TRP A 157 -4.96 7.44 -6.34
N LYS A 158 -5.12 6.42 -5.51
CA LYS A 158 -5.81 6.50 -4.22
C LYS A 158 -4.82 6.42 -3.06
N LEU A 159 -4.85 7.41 -2.17
CA LEU A 159 -3.99 7.45 -0.99
C LEU A 159 -4.83 7.44 0.29
N PRO A 160 -4.60 6.49 1.22
CA PRO A 160 -5.22 6.54 2.54
C PRO A 160 -4.87 7.85 3.26
N LEU A 161 -5.88 8.61 3.69
CA LEU A 161 -5.67 9.86 4.44
C LEU A 161 -5.09 9.63 5.84
N THR A 162 -5.35 8.45 6.40
CA THR A 162 -4.82 8.01 7.69
C THR A 162 -4.17 6.63 7.50
N PRO A 163 -2.83 6.56 7.42
CA PRO A 163 -2.11 5.30 7.27
C PRO A 163 -2.40 4.36 8.44
N THR A 164 -2.69 3.09 8.14
CA THR A 164 -2.93 2.05 9.14
C THR A 164 -1.75 1.10 9.16
N ASN A 165 -1.08 0.96 10.30
CA ASN A 165 0.04 0.01 10.45
C ASN A 165 -0.42 -1.43 10.17
N ASN A 166 0.35 -2.18 9.38
CA ASN A 166 0.24 -3.62 9.31
C ASN A 166 0.87 -4.21 10.59
N THR A 167 0.06 -4.85 11.43
CA THR A 167 0.51 -5.39 12.73
C THR A 167 1.43 -6.59 12.63
N ASN A 168 1.44 -7.27 11.48
CA ASN A 168 2.32 -8.39 11.20
C ASN A 168 3.68 -7.93 10.66
N CYS A 169 3.78 -6.67 10.20
CA CYS A 169 5.00 -6.11 9.64
C CYS A 169 5.89 -5.48 10.72
N ASN A 170 7.11 -6.01 10.86
CA ASN A 170 8.14 -5.45 11.75
C ASN A 170 9.45 -5.18 10.98
N PRO A 171 9.52 -4.08 10.21
CA PRO A 171 10.63 -3.82 9.31
C PRO A 171 11.93 -3.49 10.02
N SER A 172 11.90 -3.16 11.32
CA SER A 172 13.12 -2.99 12.13
C SER A 172 13.90 -4.30 12.33
N VAL A 173 13.30 -5.45 12.01
CA VAL A 173 13.93 -6.76 12.09
C VAL A 173 14.08 -7.38 10.70
N SER A 174 12.99 -7.46 9.93
CA SER A 174 12.93 -8.09 8.62
C SER A 174 11.67 -7.67 7.86
N ILE A 175 11.57 -8.04 6.58
CA ILE A 175 10.36 -7.85 5.77
C ILE A 175 9.31 -8.96 5.98
N ASP A 176 9.63 -10.01 6.74
CA ASP A 176 8.69 -11.08 7.06
C ASP A 176 7.40 -10.53 7.70
N GLY A 177 6.24 -10.85 7.10
CA GLY A 177 4.92 -10.38 7.53
C GLY A 177 4.53 -8.98 7.04
N CYS A 178 5.40 -8.32 6.27
CA CYS A 178 5.08 -7.09 5.54
C CYS A 178 4.52 -7.38 4.16
N ASP A 179 3.69 -6.48 3.66
CA ASP A 179 3.24 -6.50 2.26
C ASP A 179 4.40 -6.00 1.38
N ILE A 180 4.82 -6.80 0.41
CA ILE A 180 6.00 -6.50 -0.41
C ILE A 180 5.60 -5.53 -1.52
N ALA A 181 6.40 -4.48 -1.73
CA ALA A 181 6.18 -3.56 -2.83
C ALA A 181 6.55 -4.25 -4.16
N PRO A 182 5.80 -4.02 -5.26
CA PRO A 182 6.12 -4.62 -6.54
C PRO A 182 7.57 -4.39 -6.97
N ASP A 183 8.24 -5.45 -7.45
CA ASP A 183 9.59 -5.36 -8.02
C ASP A 183 9.58 -4.51 -9.31
N ARG A 184 8.50 -4.63 -10.09
CA ARG A 184 8.19 -3.86 -11.30
C ARG A 184 6.82 -3.22 -11.16
N GLY A 185 6.70 -1.98 -11.65
CA GLY A 185 5.46 -1.23 -11.62
C GLY A 185 5.41 -0.22 -10.48
N PRO A 186 4.30 0.52 -10.36
CA PRO A 186 4.16 1.61 -9.41
C PRO A 186 4.11 1.07 -7.97
N VAL A 187 4.88 1.72 -7.08
CA VAL A 187 4.91 1.43 -5.63
C VAL A 187 4.45 2.63 -4.79
N ALA A 188 4.41 3.80 -5.42
CA ALA A 188 4.09 5.07 -4.81
C ALA A 188 3.79 6.12 -5.90
N VAL A 189 3.23 7.24 -5.49
CA VAL A 189 3.01 8.40 -6.36
C VAL A 189 3.82 9.61 -5.88
N ALA A 190 4.52 10.25 -6.80
CA ALA A 190 5.23 11.49 -6.53
C ALA A 190 4.27 12.67 -6.37
N VAL A 191 4.70 13.74 -5.70
CA VAL A 191 3.87 14.93 -5.48
C VAL A 191 3.54 15.71 -6.75
N ASN A 192 4.21 15.42 -7.87
CA ASN A 192 3.88 15.94 -9.20
C ASN A 192 2.97 14.99 -10.02
N GLY A 193 2.57 13.85 -9.45
CA GLY A 193 1.65 12.88 -10.05
C GLY A 193 2.33 11.74 -10.83
N VAL A 194 3.63 11.81 -11.06
CA VAL A 194 4.40 10.75 -11.72
C VAL A 194 4.59 9.57 -10.76
N PRO A 195 4.41 8.31 -11.19
CA PRO A 195 4.64 7.16 -10.33
C PRO A 195 6.13 6.96 -10.00
N PHE A 196 6.39 6.48 -8.79
CA PHE A 196 7.65 5.84 -8.42
C PHE A 196 7.52 4.35 -8.67
N TYR A 197 8.51 3.76 -9.32
CA TYR A 197 8.50 2.34 -9.62
C TYR A 197 9.40 1.56 -8.67
N GLY A 198 9.12 0.25 -8.59
CA GLY A 198 10.02 -0.72 -8.00
C GLY A 198 11.38 -0.73 -8.68
N PRO A 199 12.40 -1.36 -8.06
CA PRO A 199 13.77 -1.28 -8.52
C PRO A 199 14.00 -1.98 -9.87
N GLU A 200 13.15 -2.92 -10.27
CA GLU A 200 13.35 -3.68 -11.51
C GLU A 200 12.72 -3.00 -12.73
N ASP A 201 13.38 -3.17 -13.88
CA ASP A 201 12.86 -2.83 -15.19
C ASP A 201 13.26 -3.90 -16.25
N GLY A 202 12.55 -3.92 -17.38
CA GLY A 202 12.78 -4.86 -18.47
C GLY A 202 12.77 -6.33 -18.01
N PRO A 203 13.59 -7.23 -18.58
CA PRO A 203 13.58 -8.68 -18.30
C PRO A 203 14.03 -9.07 -16.86
N GLY A 204 13.91 -8.16 -15.89
CA GLY A 204 14.07 -8.35 -14.45
C GLY A 204 15.46 -7.95 -14.00
N GLY A 205 15.83 -6.67 -14.11
CA GLY A 205 17.11 -6.19 -13.61
C GLY A 205 16.93 -4.87 -12.87
N ASP A 206 17.75 -4.63 -11.85
CA ASP A 206 17.75 -3.37 -11.10
C ASP A 206 18.20 -2.20 -12.02
N ALA A 207 17.23 -1.36 -12.41
CA ALA A 207 17.42 -0.27 -13.37
C ALA A 207 18.50 0.72 -12.94
N VAL A 208 18.59 0.98 -11.64
CA VAL A 208 19.51 1.96 -11.09
C VAL A 208 20.89 1.35 -10.91
N ALA A 209 20.98 0.11 -10.46
CA ALA A 209 22.24 -0.62 -10.37
C ALA A 209 22.88 -0.80 -11.76
N HIS A 210 22.09 -0.95 -12.82
CA HIS A 210 22.56 -0.89 -14.19
C HIS A 210 23.14 0.50 -14.54
N GLU A 211 22.37 1.57 -14.31
CA GLU A 211 22.76 2.96 -14.59
C GLU A 211 24.09 3.35 -13.91
N ILE A 212 24.29 2.93 -12.66
CA ILE A 212 25.51 3.24 -11.90
C ILE A 212 26.65 2.23 -12.11
N GLY A 213 26.46 1.25 -13.00
CA GLY A 213 27.49 0.30 -13.42
C GLY A 213 27.86 -0.77 -12.39
N ILE A 214 26.93 -1.16 -11.50
CA ILE A 214 27.12 -2.31 -10.60
C ILE A 214 27.19 -3.62 -11.39
N TYR A 215 26.39 -3.72 -12.46
CA TYR A 215 26.38 -4.86 -13.37
C TYR A 215 26.21 -4.43 -14.84
N ASP A 216 26.44 -5.36 -15.76
CA ASP A 216 26.29 -5.17 -17.20
C ASP A 216 25.05 -5.95 -17.67
N GLU A 217 23.99 -5.25 -18.07
CA GLU A 217 22.75 -5.85 -18.57
C GLU A 217 22.89 -6.14 -20.07
N ASP A 218 22.80 -7.41 -20.46
CA ASP A 218 22.96 -7.85 -21.86
C ASP A 218 21.68 -8.39 -22.50
N ARG A 219 20.56 -8.41 -21.75
CA ARG A 219 19.23 -8.82 -22.24
C ARG A 219 18.46 -7.63 -22.83
N GLN A 220 18.47 -6.48 -22.15
CA GLN A 220 17.83 -5.22 -22.57
C GLN A 220 18.56 -4.00 -21.99
N GLU A 221 18.95 -3.05 -22.85
CA GLU A 221 19.54 -1.79 -22.41
C GLU A 221 18.48 -0.92 -21.69
N ILE A 222 18.78 -0.57 -20.44
CA ILE A 222 17.99 0.35 -19.61
C ILE A 222 18.75 1.68 -19.58
N ASP A 223 18.08 2.78 -19.86
CA ASP A 223 18.69 4.12 -19.92
C ASP A 223 17.82 5.06 -19.09
N LEU A 224 18.31 5.40 -17.91
CA LEU A 224 17.63 6.33 -17.01
C LEU A 224 18.03 7.75 -17.38
N GLY A 225 17.03 8.54 -17.77
CA GLY A 225 17.21 9.93 -18.13
C GLY A 225 17.29 10.86 -16.92
N ILE A 226 16.90 12.11 -17.16
CA ILE A 226 16.88 13.18 -16.16
C ILE A 226 16.10 12.73 -14.90
N CYS A 227 16.68 12.99 -13.73
CA CYS A 227 16.12 12.61 -12.43
C CYS A 227 15.99 11.10 -12.22
N GLY A 228 16.78 10.27 -12.91
CA GLY A 228 16.75 8.81 -12.71
C GLY A 228 15.39 8.22 -13.11
N ALA A 229 14.81 8.77 -14.16
CA ALA A 229 13.48 8.44 -14.67
C ALA A 229 13.54 8.19 -16.17
N HIS A 230 12.57 7.45 -16.67
CA HIS A 230 12.45 7.19 -18.10
C HIS A 230 11.00 6.83 -18.44
N THR A 231 10.72 6.64 -19.72
CA THR A 231 9.41 6.16 -20.17
C THR A 231 9.44 4.65 -20.38
N GLY A 232 8.37 4.00 -19.97
CA GLY A 232 8.13 2.59 -20.23
C GLY A 232 6.71 2.34 -20.75
N PRO A 233 6.33 1.06 -20.86
CA PRO A 233 4.97 0.66 -21.21
C PRO A 233 3.91 1.30 -20.30
N GLY A 234 4.25 1.45 -19.01
CA GLY A 234 3.43 2.13 -18.01
C GLY A 234 3.70 3.63 -17.83
N GLY A 235 4.26 4.29 -18.84
CA GLY A 235 4.43 5.74 -18.87
C GLY A 235 5.77 6.20 -18.30
N TYR A 236 5.90 7.52 -18.13
CA TYR A 236 7.08 8.13 -17.50
C TYR A 236 7.06 7.86 -15.99
N HIS A 237 8.18 7.43 -15.42
CA HIS A 237 8.28 7.04 -14.02
C HIS A 237 9.70 7.19 -13.46
N TYR A 238 9.82 7.40 -12.14
CA TYR A 238 11.13 7.48 -11.46
C TYR A 238 11.55 6.15 -10.85
N HIS A 239 12.86 5.89 -10.85
CA HIS A 239 13.48 4.75 -10.18
C HIS A 239 14.28 5.11 -8.92
N PHE A 240 14.83 6.34 -8.81
CA PHE A 240 15.53 6.73 -7.58
C PHE A 240 15.59 8.23 -7.25
N ASP A 241 15.78 9.13 -8.23
CA ASP A 241 16.05 10.55 -7.96
C ASP A 241 14.78 11.42 -8.02
N GLY A 242 13.79 11.04 -7.22
CA GLY A 242 12.58 11.85 -7.02
C GLY A 242 12.86 13.20 -6.34
N ASN A 243 14.06 13.45 -5.80
CA ASN A 243 14.43 14.75 -5.21
C ASN A 243 14.49 15.87 -6.26
N CYS A 244 14.86 15.48 -7.47
CA CYS A 244 15.09 16.36 -8.61
C CYS A 244 13.88 17.26 -8.93
N MET A 245 12.64 16.82 -8.68
CA MET A 245 11.42 17.61 -8.92
C MET A 245 11.34 18.93 -8.13
N HIS A 246 12.06 19.03 -7.01
CA HIS A 246 12.12 20.23 -6.16
C HIS A 246 13.23 21.20 -6.59
N TRP A 247 14.07 20.83 -7.55
CA TRP A 247 15.13 21.67 -8.05
C TRP A 247 14.70 22.34 -9.36
N HIS A 248 14.94 23.65 -9.48
CA HIS A 248 14.71 24.40 -10.72
C HIS A 248 15.76 25.50 -10.86
N ASN A 249 16.28 25.71 -12.07
CA ASN A 249 17.09 26.89 -12.37
C ASN A 249 16.20 28.08 -12.81
N GLU A 250 16.79 29.22 -13.16
CA GLU A 250 16.02 30.43 -13.56
C GLU A 250 15.19 30.25 -14.86
N THR A 251 15.48 29.21 -15.64
CA THR A 251 14.85 28.89 -16.93
C THR A 251 14.08 27.56 -16.92
N ASN A 252 13.98 26.89 -15.77
CA ASN A 252 13.47 25.52 -15.59
C ASN A 252 14.16 24.43 -16.44
N GLU A 253 15.34 24.71 -16.99
CA GLU A 253 16.11 23.72 -17.74
C GLU A 253 16.78 22.74 -16.77
N HIS A 254 16.63 21.44 -16.96
CA HIS A 254 17.22 20.43 -16.05
C HIS A 254 18.61 19.93 -16.46
N SER A 255 19.14 20.45 -17.56
CA SER A 255 20.45 20.06 -18.10
C SER A 255 21.64 20.31 -17.16
N ASP A 256 21.51 21.17 -16.16
CA ASP A 256 22.55 21.42 -15.16
C ASP A 256 22.24 20.81 -13.79
N TYR A 257 21.18 20.04 -13.62
CA TYR A 257 20.87 19.39 -12.36
C TYR A 257 21.99 18.41 -11.95
N GLU A 258 22.35 18.43 -10.66
CA GLU A 258 23.18 17.42 -10.01
C GLU A 258 22.65 17.26 -8.57
N PHE A 259 22.66 16.03 -8.03
CA PHE A 259 22.20 15.78 -6.65
C PHE A 259 22.89 16.66 -5.60
N SER A 260 24.14 17.07 -5.85
CA SER A 260 24.89 18.00 -5.00
C SER A 260 24.24 19.38 -4.83
N LYS A 261 23.28 19.73 -5.69
CA LYS A 261 22.50 20.97 -5.65
C LYS A 261 21.25 20.87 -4.79
N ILE A 262 20.85 19.67 -4.35
CA ILE A 262 19.80 19.50 -3.36
C ILE A 262 20.28 20.08 -2.02
N ASP A 263 19.42 20.82 -1.33
CA ASP A 263 19.75 21.41 -0.04
C ASP A 263 19.99 20.30 1.00
N ASN A 264 21.25 20.18 1.44
CA ASN A 264 21.68 19.22 2.46
C ASN A 264 21.73 19.83 3.87
N SER A 265 21.28 21.08 4.03
CA SER A 265 21.28 21.79 5.31
C SER A 265 19.94 21.72 6.05
N THR A 266 18.93 21.12 5.41
CA THR A 266 17.57 20.97 5.94
C THR A 266 17.05 19.55 5.71
N HIS A 267 16.04 19.15 6.49
CA HIS A 267 15.30 17.92 6.20
C HIS A 267 14.66 18.04 4.83
N SER A 268 14.76 16.99 4.02
CA SER A 268 14.15 16.98 2.70
C SER A 268 12.64 17.17 2.78
N PRO A 269 12.02 17.77 1.75
CA PRO A 269 10.57 17.83 1.64
C PRO A 269 9.98 16.45 1.33
N ILE A 270 8.67 16.32 1.48
CA ILE A 270 7.91 15.19 0.94
C ILE A 270 8.02 15.23 -0.59
N ILE A 271 8.40 14.10 -1.19
CA ILE A 271 8.51 13.91 -2.64
C ILE A 271 7.41 13.01 -3.20
N GLY A 272 6.72 12.26 -2.34
CA GLY A 272 5.60 11.40 -2.72
C GLY A 272 4.97 10.71 -1.52
N PHE A 273 4.04 9.80 -1.80
CA PHE A 273 3.38 8.96 -0.82
C PHE A 273 3.34 7.52 -1.32
N ALA A 274 3.70 6.59 -0.43
CA ALA A 274 3.52 5.17 -0.68
C ALA A 274 2.03 4.81 -0.66
N PHE A 275 1.65 3.71 -1.31
CA PHE A 275 0.24 3.29 -1.39
C PHE A 275 -0.35 2.84 -0.05
N ASP A 276 0.45 2.68 1.00
CA ASP A 276 -0.02 2.55 2.38
C ASP A 276 -0.33 3.89 3.09
N GLY A 277 -0.14 5.00 2.37
CA GLY A 277 -0.41 6.36 2.80
C GLY A 277 0.75 7.04 3.54
N TYR A 278 1.85 6.35 3.87
CA TYR A 278 2.98 7.00 4.54
C TYR A 278 3.77 7.89 3.58
N PRO A 279 4.27 9.05 4.04
CA PRO A 279 5.02 9.97 3.19
C PRO A 279 6.39 9.40 2.84
N ILE A 280 6.85 9.73 1.63
CA ILE A 280 8.20 9.49 1.14
C ILE A 280 8.91 10.84 1.11
N TYR A 281 10.00 10.94 1.86
CA TYR A 281 10.84 12.12 1.88
C TYR A 281 12.01 11.99 0.92
N GLY A 282 12.56 13.13 0.50
CA GLY A 282 13.84 13.15 -0.18
C GLY A 282 15.01 12.67 0.71
N SER A 283 16.22 12.64 0.18
CA SER A 283 17.34 11.88 0.77
C SER A 283 17.91 12.36 2.11
N TYR A 284 17.52 13.51 2.63
CA TYR A 284 18.06 14.07 3.87
C TYR A 284 17.04 14.00 5.01
N GLY A 285 17.43 13.38 6.11
CA GLY A 285 16.63 13.22 7.34
C GLY A 285 17.35 13.75 8.57
N HIS A 286 16.70 13.69 9.74
CA HIS A 286 17.35 14.02 11.02
C HIS A 286 17.85 12.77 11.74
N VAL A 287 19.13 12.73 12.09
CA VAL A 287 19.75 11.69 12.93
C VAL A 287 20.45 12.40 14.08
N ASP A 288 20.08 12.07 15.32
CA ASP A 288 20.61 12.71 16.54
C ASP A 288 20.56 14.26 16.56
N GLY A 289 19.61 14.83 15.80
CA GLY A 289 19.41 16.28 15.68
C GLY A 289 20.20 16.94 14.54
N ASP A 290 21.04 16.18 13.82
CA ASP A 290 21.78 16.64 12.66
C ASP A 290 21.10 16.21 11.34
N VAL A 291 21.12 17.10 10.34
CA VAL A 291 20.67 16.76 8.98
C VAL A 291 21.67 15.81 8.35
N THR A 292 21.21 14.63 7.97
CA THR A 292 22.03 13.49 7.57
C THR A 292 21.50 12.91 6.27
N LEU A 293 22.41 12.56 5.36
CA LEU A 293 22.07 11.78 4.17
C LEU A 293 21.63 10.39 4.61
N MET A 294 20.37 10.06 4.36
CA MET A 294 19.79 8.79 4.77
C MET A 294 20.37 7.65 3.94
N ARG A 295 20.55 6.51 4.60
CA ARG A 295 21.19 5.32 4.03
C ARG A 295 20.40 4.10 4.44
N SER A 296 20.19 3.20 3.51
CA SER A 296 19.57 1.92 3.75
C SER A 296 20.49 1.00 4.55
N ASN A 297 19.95 -0.09 5.07
CA ASN A 297 20.69 -1.17 5.72
C ASN A 297 20.88 -2.40 4.81
N TYR A 298 20.46 -2.33 3.55
CA TYR A 298 20.74 -3.38 2.57
C TYR A 298 22.19 -3.33 2.08
N ILE A 299 22.77 -4.51 1.88
CA ILE A 299 24.10 -4.73 1.32
C ILE A 299 24.02 -5.65 0.11
N LEU A 300 24.88 -5.40 -0.88
CA LEU A 300 25.00 -6.25 -2.05
C LEU A 300 25.72 -7.57 -1.67
N LYS A 301 25.11 -8.72 -1.99
CA LYS A 301 25.66 -10.05 -1.70
C LYS A 301 26.96 -10.31 -2.46
N GLU A 302 27.87 -11.08 -1.86
CA GLU A 302 29.08 -11.53 -2.59
C GLU A 302 28.70 -12.49 -3.75
N ASN A 303 29.09 -12.13 -4.97
CA ASN A 303 28.80 -12.89 -6.21
C ASN A 303 27.32 -12.86 -6.66
N SER A 304 26.66 -11.72 -6.48
CA SER A 304 25.29 -11.38 -6.87
C SER A 304 25.00 -11.42 -8.39
N GLY A 305 25.29 -12.54 -9.05
CA GLY A 305 24.53 -12.98 -10.23
C GLY A 305 24.56 -12.18 -11.55
N MET A 306 25.22 -11.03 -11.65
CA MET A 306 25.11 -10.09 -12.79
C MET A 306 23.82 -9.22 -12.78
N GLY A 307 23.14 -9.00 -11.65
CA GLY A 307 22.02 -8.05 -11.56
C GLY A 307 20.68 -8.56 -12.09
N TYR A 308 20.61 -9.81 -12.52
CA TYR A 308 19.46 -10.38 -13.24
C TYR A 308 18.25 -10.76 -12.40
N ASN A 309 18.35 -10.66 -11.07
CA ASN A 309 17.24 -10.86 -10.15
C ASN A 309 17.11 -9.64 -9.19
N GLY A 310 17.63 -8.47 -9.61
CA GLY A 310 17.57 -7.17 -8.93
C GLY A 310 17.58 -7.22 -7.40
N ILE A 311 16.40 -7.34 -6.82
CA ILE A 311 16.16 -7.41 -5.37
C ILE A 311 16.90 -8.55 -4.67
N ASP A 312 16.96 -9.74 -5.29
CA ASP A 312 17.59 -10.93 -4.73
C ASP A 312 19.11 -10.80 -4.56
N ASP A 313 19.71 -9.81 -5.21
CA ASP A 313 21.14 -9.53 -5.09
C ASP A 313 21.49 -8.79 -3.79
N TYR A 314 20.49 -8.28 -3.08
CA TYR A 314 20.66 -7.55 -1.83
C TYR A 314 20.22 -8.39 -0.60
N GLU A 315 20.87 -8.16 0.54
CA GLU A 315 20.44 -8.68 1.84
C GLU A 315 20.31 -7.55 2.85
N TYR A 316 19.24 -7.58 3.65
CA TYR A 316 19.05 -6.63 4.74
C TYR A 316 19.96 -6.99 5.93
N SER A 317 20.70 -6.00 6.44
CA SER A 317 21.55 -6.17 7.62
C SER A 317 21.36 -4.97 8.57
N PRO A 318 20.63 -5.12 9.68
CA PRO A 318 20.32 -4.00 10.58
C PRO A 318 21.57 -3.38 11.24
N ASP A 319 22.67 -4.13 11.31
CA ASP A 319 23.95 -3.70 11.89
C ASP A 319 24.92 -3.09 10.86
N ASN A 320 24.49 -2.87 9.61
CA ASN A 320 25.34 -2.33 8.54
C ASN A 320 25.66 -0.83 8.71
N GLY A 321 25.08 -0.17 9.71
CA GLY A 321 25.33 1.24 10.00
C GLY A 321 24.55 2.20 9.09
N GLY A 322 23.56 1.70 8.35
CA GLY A 322 22.51 2.50 7.74
C GLY A 322 21.52 3.03 8.77
N HIS A 323 20.62 3.90 8.31
CA HIS A 323 19.67 4.64 9.13
C HIS A 323 18.23 4.13 9.00
N LEU A 324 17.96 3.31 7.98
CA LEU A 324 16.62 2.89 7.57
C LEU A 324 16.38 1.41 7.85
N ASP A 325 15.12 1.06 8.01
CA ASP A 325 14.67 -0.30 8.26
C ASP A 325 14.51 -1.11 6.97
N ALA A 326 14.01 -2.34 7.07
CA ALA A 326 13.92 -3.27 5.95
C ALA A 326 12.92 -2.83 4.85
N CYS A 327 12.01 -1.90 5.13
CA CYS A 327 11.13 -1.30 4.13
C CYS A 327 11.66 0.02 3.56
N ASN A 328 12.89 0.42 3.91
CA ASN A 328 13.51 1.71 3.58
C ASN A 328 12.87 2.91 4.30
N GLY A 329 12.27 2.67 5.46
CA GLY A 329 11.66 3.72 6.26
C GLY A 329 12.25 3.81 7.66
N ARG A 330 11.65 4.69 8.45
CA ARG A 330 11.88 4.80 9.88
C ARG A 330 10.75 5.56 10.55
N PHE A 331 10.62 5.39 11.86
CA PHE A 331 9.81 6.28 12.70
C PHE A 331 10.69 7.40 13.28
N SER A 332 10.40 8.65 12.95
CA SER A 332 11.02 9.82 13.58
C SER A 332 10.22 11.11 13.35
N PRO A 333 10.48 12.18 14.13
CA PRO A 333 9.94 13.52 13.85
C PRO A 333 10.36 14.06 12.48
N THR A 334 9.42 14.72 11.81
CA THR A 334 9.63 15.44 10.55
C THR A 334 9.07 16.86 10.65
N PRO A 335 9.31 17.76 9.67
CA PRO A 335 8.77 19.11 9.71
C PRO A 335 7.24 19.17 9.81
N GLU A 336 6.54 18.28 9.11
CA GLU A 336 5.07 18.16 9.11
C GLU A 336 4.55 17.39 10.34
N PHE A 337 5.35 16.46 10.87
CA PHE A 337 4.99 15.61 12.01
C PHE A 337 6.02 15.73 13.16
N PRO A 338 5.97 16.82 13.95
CA PRO A 338 6.93 17.04 15.05
C PRO A 338 6.91 15.98 16.16
N ASP A 339 5.78 15.29 16.32
CA ASP A 339 5.62 14.19 17.28
C ASP A 339 6.11 12.83 16.74
N GLY A 340 6.47 12.79 15.46
CA GLY A 340 6.92 11.58 14.77
C GLY A 340 5.85 10.92 13.93
N ILE A 341 6.27 10.41 12.78
CA ILE A 341 5.50 9.51 11.92
C ILE A 341 6.45 8.46 11.35
N TYR A 342 5.92 7.30 10.98
CA TYR A 342 6.64 6.42 10.09
C TYR A 342 6.70 7.03 8.68
N HIS A 343 7.83 6.95 8.01
CA HIS A 343 8.00 7.50 6.67
C HIS A 343 9.17 6.83 5.95
N TYR A 344 9.12 6.90 4.63
CA TYR A 344 10.15 6.36 3.74
C TYR A 344 11.09 7.45 3.26
N TYR A 345 12.19 7.04 2.65
CA TYR A 345 13.19 7.94 2.08
C TYR A 345 13.53 7.53 0.64
N SER A 346 13.70 8.51 -0.24
CA SER A 346 14.43 8.32 -1.51
C SER A 346 15.92 8.28 -1.21
N THR A 347 16.55 7.13 -1.38
CA THR A 347 17.96 6.90 -1.10
C THR A 347 18.78 7.01 -2.37
N MET A 348 19.72 7.96 -2.37
CA MET A 348 20.50 8.27 -3.56
C MET A 348 21.78 7.46 -3.67
N PRO A 349 22.07 6.85 -4.84
CA PRO A 349 23.36 6.24 -5.07
C PRO A 349 24.47 7.31 -5.15
N ASP A 350 25.51 7.15 -4.35
CA ASP A 350 26.85 7.69 -4.61
C ASP A 350 27.39 7.18 -5.95
N MET A 351 27.58 8.12 -6.89
CA MET A 351 28.19 7.90 -8.21
C MET A 351 29.73 7.84 -8.16
N GLY A 352 30.31 7.72 -6.96
CA GLY A 352 31.76 7.64 -6.72
C GLY A 352 32.39 6.26 -6.96
N ASP A 353 33.67 6.12 -6.58
CA ASP A 353 34.54 4.98 -6.94
C ASP A 353 34.18 3.63 -6.27
N ASN A 354 33.20 3.57 -5.36
CA ASN A 354 32.83 2.33 -4.67
C ASN A 354 31.30 2.15 -4.50
N PRO A 355 30.57 1.77 -5.57
CA PRO A 355 29.12 1.61 -5.53
C PRO A 355 28.65 0.48 -4.59
N ASN A 356 29.51 -0.47 -4.23
CA ASN A 356 29.18 -1.56 -3.29
C ASN A 356 29.06 -1.12 -1.82
N ALA A 357 29.51 0.08 -1.46
CA ALA A 357 29.46 0.61 -0.09
C ALA A 357 28.38 1.70 0.10
N ASN A 358 27.47 1.81 -0.86
CA ASN A 358 26.62 2.96 -1.03
C ASN A 358 25.33 2.91 -0.21
N ASN A 359 24.88 1.69 0.10
CA ASN A 359 23.67 1.41 0.87
C ASN A 359 22.47 2.26 0.39
N ALA A 360 22.30 2.35 -0.94
CA ALA A 360 21.26 3.15 -1.57
C ALA A 360 20.02 2.32 -1.91
N PHE A 361 20.18 1.02 -2.18
CA PHE A 361 19.07 0.10 -2.40
C PHE A 361 18.31 -0.16 -1.08
N PRO A 362 16.97 -0.31 -1.08
CA PRO A 362 16.05 -0.01 -2.18
C PRO A 362 15.95 1.52 -2.35
N TYR A 363 15.61 2.01 -3.53
CA TYR A 363 15.72 3.45 -3.84
C TYR A 363 14.55 4.30 -3.33
N PHE A 364 13.36 3.71 -3.20
CA PHE A 364 12.18 4.32 -2.59
C PHE A 364 11.64 3.48 -1.44
N ILE A 365 11.02 2.33 -1.75
CA ILE A 365 10.47 1.38 -0.77
C ILE A 365 10.73 -0.06 -1.21
N ASN A 366 10.82 -0.99 -0.25
CA ASN A 366 10.89 -2.44 -0.51
C ASN A 366 9.62 -3.18 -0.07
N CYS A 367 8.94 -2.63 0.93
CA CYS A 367 7.71 -3.17 1.49
C CYS A 367 6.91 -2.04 2.10
N TYR A 368 5.63 -2.31 2.35
CA TYR A 368 4.73 -1.40 3.03
C TYR A 368 4.73 -1.71 4.54
N ARG A 369 4.87 -0.66 5.33
CA ARG A 369 4.69 -0.67 6.78
C ARG A 369 3.21 -0.69 7.14
N GLY A 370 2.40 0.00 6.34
CA GLY A 370 0.96 0.00 6.48
C GLY A 370 0.26 -0.99 5.57
N ILE A 371 -1.06 -1.00 5.63
CA ILE A 371 -1.92 -1.71 4.68
C ILE A 371 -1.93 -0.91 3.38
N SER A 372 -1.46 -1.49 2.28
CA SER A 372 -1.38 -0.83 0.97
C SER A 372 -2.73 -0.79 0.25
N GLU A 373 -2.93 0.26 -0.54
CA GLU A 373 -4.06 0.37 -1.48
C GLU A 373 -3.70 -0.32 -2.80
N THR A 374 -4.10 -1.59 -2.91
CA THR A 374 -3.74 -2.47 -4.03
C THR A 374 -4.37 -2.07 -5.35
N SER A 375 -5.47 -1.29 -5.34
CA SER A 375 -6.07 -0.81 -6.60
C SER A 375 -5.16 0.14 -7.40
N ASN A 376 -4.10 0.67 -6.77
CA ASN A 376 -3.09 1.47 -7.47
C ASN A 376 -2.10 0.63 -8.27
N GLU A 377 -1.91 -0.65 -7.92
CA GLU A 377 -0.87 -1.50 -8.51
C GLU A 377 -1.23 -1.89 -9.96
N ASP A 378 -2.52 -1.88 -10.30
CA ASP A 378 -3.06 -2.05 -11.66
C ASP A 378 -3.10 -0.74 -12.49
N GLY A 379 -2.76 0.40 -11.87
CA GLY A 379 -3.12 1.75 -12.30
C GLY A 379 -2.44 2.32 -13.55
N GLY A 380 -1.65 1.56 -14.31
CA GLY A 380 -1.18 2.07 -15.61
C GLY A 380 -0.06 1.32 -16.33
N ALA A 381 0.40 0.17 -15.85
CA ALA A 381 1.26 -0.69 -16.65
C ALA A 381 0.42 -1.47 -17.68
N LEU A 382 0.26 -0.94 -18.90
CA LEU A 382 0.14 -1.83 -20.06
C LEU A 382 1.45 -2.59 -20.14
N ASP A 383 1.45 -3.82 -19.61
CA ASP A 383 2.62 -4.69 -19.57
C ASP A 383 3.32 -4.72 -20.94
N GLY A 384 4.57 -4.25 -20.97
CA GLY A 384 5.44 -4.27 -22.15
C GLY A 384 5.97 -5.66 -22.42
N GLY A 385 5.06 -6.64 -22.45
CA GLY A 385 5.33 -8.04 -22.70
C GLY A 385 4.37 -8.62 -23.72
N GLY A 386 3.67 -7.80 -24.50
CA GLY A 386 2.85 -8.22 -25.63
C GLY A 386 1.81 -9.30 -25.32
N GLU A 387 0.60 -8.87 -24.98
CA GLU A 387 -0.62 -9.53 -25.43
C GLU A 387 -1.81 -8.53 -25.44
N GLU A 388 -2.78 -8.81 -26.30
CA GLU A 388 -3.83 -7.92 -26.81
C GLU A 388 -4.91 -7.51 -25.77
N PRO A 389 -5.74 -6.47 -26.06
CA PRO A 389 -6.49 -5.77 -25.02
C PRO A 389 -7.68 -6.59 -24.47
N GLY A 390 -7.59 -6.87 -23.17
CA GLY A 390 -8.69 -7.18 -22.26
C GLY A 390 -8.78 -8.65 -21.86
N GLN A 391 -8.30 -8.98 -20.65
CA GLN A 391 -8.82 -10.00 -19.69
C GLN A 391 -8.26 -9.62 -18.30
N ASN A 392 -9.02 -9.38 -17.23
CA ASN A 392 -10.13 -10.16 -16.64
C ASN A 392 -9.78 -11.64 -16.51
N GLY A 393 -9.05 -12.01 -15.44
CA GLY A 393 -8.83 -13.40 -15.05
C GLY A 393 -8.27 -14.32 -16.16
N PRO A 394 -8.05 -15.62 -15.87
CA PRO A 394 -7.73 -16.60 -16.89
C PRO A 394 -8.89 -16.73 -17.90
N PRO A 395 -8.62 -17.03 -19.19
CA PRO A 395 -9.66 -17.34 -20.17
C PRO A 395 -10.59 -18.44 -19.67
N ASP A 396 -11.89 -18.33 -19.93
CA ASP A 396 -12.92 -19.37 -19.75
C ASP A 396 -13.31 -19.85 -21.16
N ASP A 397 -12.64 -20.90 -21.65
CA ASP A 397 -12.75 -21.33 -23.06
C ASP A 397 -14.02 -22.13 -23.35
N ASP A 398 -14.68 -22.69 -22.32
CA ASP A 398 -15.88 -23.53 -22.47
C ASP A 398 -17.18 -22.86 -22.00
N GLY A 399 -17.08 -21.74 -21.27
CA GLY A 399 -18.20 -20.88 -20.90
C GLY A 399 -18.95 -21.39 -19.68
N ASP A 400 -18.33 -22.20 -18.84
CA ASP A 400 -18.88 -22.63 -17.55
C ASP A 400 -18.68 -21.58 -16.43
N HIS A 401 -18.02 -20.47 -16.75
CA HIS A 401 -17.74 -19.31 -15.90
C HIS A 401 -16.69 -19.60 -14.81
N VAL A 402 -15.96 -20.70 -14.93
CA VAL A 402 -14.72 -20.99 -14.19
C VAL A 402 -13.53 -20.86 -15.14
N GLY A 403 -12.64 -19.90 -14.88
CA GLY A 403 -11.48 -19.68 -15.75
C GLY A 403 -10.57 -20.93 -15.84
N ASN A 404 -10.00 -21.21 -17.02
CA ASN A 404 -9.17 -22.38 -17.32
C ASN A 404 -7.94 -22.56 -16.40
N GLY A 405 -7.46 -21.47 -15.78
CA GLY A 405 -6.37 -21.51 -14.79
C GLY A 405 -6.83 -22.00 -13.41
N TRP A 406 -8.14 -22.07 -13.21
CA TRP A 406 -8.84 -22.32 -11.97
C TRP A 406 -9.68 -23.60 -12.02
N ASP A 407 -10.07 -24.05 -13.22
CA ASP A 407 -10.69 -25.35 -13.47
C ASP A 407 -9.71 -26.53 -13.25
N MET A 408 -10.16 -27.52 -12.49
CA MET A 408 -9.41 -28.73 -12.16
C MET A 408 -9.79 -29.94 -13.01
N CYS A 409 -10.87 -29.83 -13.78
CA CYS A 409 -11.42 -30.88 -14.61
C CYS A 409 -11.27 -30.56 -16.10
N ALA A 410 -11.75 -31.47 -16.93
CA ALA A 410 -11.83 -31.24 -18.36
C ALA A 410 -13.20 -30.67 -18.68
N ASP A 411 -13.28 -29.93 -19.78
CA ASP A 411 -14.39 -29.07 -20.20
C ASP A 411 -15.81 -29.57 -19.84
N THR A 412 -16.61 -28.72 -19.17
CA THR A 412 -18.01 -29.00 -18.79
C THR A 412 -19.00 -28.26 -19.69
N GLY A 413 -20.20 -28.82 -19.86
CA GLY A 413 -21.22 -28.28 -20.77
C GLY A 413 -22.21 -27.35 -20.05
N ASP A 414 -23.16 -26.76 -20.78
CA ASP A 414 -24.18 -25.80 -20.28
C ASP A 414 -24.73 -26.14 -18.87
N THR A 415 -24.40 -25.28 -17.91
CA THR A 415 -24.69 -25.40 -16.47
C THR A 415 -25.84 -24.49 -16.01
N THR A 416 -26.54 -23.85 -16.96
CA THR A 416 -27.58 -22.87 -16.64
C THR A 416 -28.83 -23.55 -16.06
N TYR A 417 -29.10 -23.36 -14.77
CA TYR A 417 -30.33 -23.86 -14.15
C TYR A 417 -31.59 -23.28 -14.86
N PRO A 418 -32.63 -24.06 -15.18
CA PRO A 418 -32.87 -25.46 -14.83
C PRO A 418 -32.52 -26.46 -15.95
N ASP A 419 -32.01 -25.99 -17.08
CA ASP A 419 -31.77 -26.80 -18.29
C ASP A 419 -30.34 -27.39 -18.31
N GLY A 420 -29.46 -26.92 -17.42
CA GLY A 420 -28.10 -27.38 -17.22
C GLY A 420 -27.91 -28.30 -16.00
N ASP A 421 -26.78 -29.00 -15.96
CA ASP A 421 -26.42 -29.94 -14.91
C ASP A 421 -25.60 -29.24 -13.80
N PRO A 422 -25.76 -29.62 -12.52
CA PRO A 422 -25.01 -29.03 -11.40
C PRO A 422 -23.52 -29.45 -11.46
N ILE A 423 -22.65 -28.58 -10.95
CA ILE A 423 -21.20 -28.77 -10.96
C ILE A 423 -20.61 -28.79 -9.54
N TYR A 424 -19.49 -29.50 -9.40
CA TYR A 424 -18.65 -29.44 -8.20
C TYR A 424 -17.74 -28.20 -8.27
N PRO A 425 -17.30 -27.67 -7.11
CA PRO A 425 -16.38 -26.54 -7.08
C PRO A 425 -15.16 -26.77 -7.98
N ARG A 426 -14.65 -25.70 -8.58
CA ARG A 426 -13.57 -25.71 -9.60
C ARG A 426 -13.90 -26.49 -10.89
N GLY A 427 -15.13 -26.31 -11.41
CA GLY A 427 -15.48 -26.68 -12.79
C GLY A 427 -15.68 -28.18 -13.07
N CYS A 428 -15.93 -29.02 -12.07
CA CYS A 428 -15.99 -30.47 -12.27
C CYS A 428 -17.41 -31.04 -12.39
N THR A 429 -17.72 -31.83 -13.42
CA THR A 429 -18.93 -32.69 -13.38
C THR A 429 -18.79 -33.83 -12.37
N GLU A 430 -19.91 -34.41 -11.94
CA GLU A 430 -19.90 -35.58 -11.05
C GLU A 430 -19.10 -36.77 -11.59
N GLU A 431 -19.17 -37.02 -12.90
CA GLU A 431 -18.42 -38.13 -13.50
C GLU A 431 -16.91 -37.86 -13.47
N GLN A 432 -16.50 -36.62 -13.76
CA GLN A 432 -15.09 -36.22 -13.74
C GLN A 432 -14.54 -36.18 -12.32
N PHE A 433 -15.26 -35.53 -11.40
CA PHE A 433 -14.92 -35.53 -9.98
C PHE A 433 -14.74 -36.96 -9.46
N ASN A 434 -15.57 -37.89 -9.89
CA ASN A 434 -15.45 -39.28 -9.45
C ASN A 434 -14.23 -40.02 -10.00
N LEU A 435 -13.69 -39.58 -11.14
CA LEU A 435 -12.48 -40.13 -11.76
C LEU A 435 -11.19 -39.53 -11.19
N LEU A 436 -11.28 -38.40 -10.49
CA LEU A 436 -10.15 -37.77 -9.82
C LEU A 436 -9.54 -38.69 -8.73
N SER A 437 -8.26 -38.47 -8.45
CA SER A 437 -7.59 -39.13 -7.33
C SER A 437 -8.19 -38.65 -6.00
N SER A 438 -8.00 -39.40 -4.91
CA SER A 438 -8.54 -38.99 -3.61
C SER A 438 -8.00 -37.64 -3.13
N ASP A 439 -6.75 -37.32 -3.50
CA ASP A 439 -6.12 -36.05 -3.13
C ASP A 439 -6.70 -34.91 -3.99
N ASP A 440 -6.86 -35.13 -5.30
CA ASP A 440 -7.46 -34.15 -6.20
C ASP A 440 -8.94 -33.90 -5.88
N LYS A 441 -9.70 -34.93 -5.46
CA LYS A 441 -11.08 -34.75 -4.98
C LYS A 441 -11.19 -33.86 -3.76
N ASN A 442 -10.17 -33.85 -2.89
CA ASN A 442 -10.15 -32.96 -1.75
C ASN A 442 -9.79 -31.53 -2.20
N ILE A 443 -8.88 -31.39 -3.15
CA ILE A 443 -8.51 -30.08 -3.74
C ILE A 443 -9.69 -29.45 -4.49
N THR A 444 -10.41 -30.23 -5.30
CA THR A 444 -11.61 -29.78 -6.02
C THR A 444 -12.78 -29.40 -5.09
N LYS A 445 -12.75 -29.82 -3.82
CA LYS A 445 -13.75 -29.40 -2.82
C LYS A 445 -13.34 -28.16 -2.04
N ILE A 446 -12.16 -27.63 -2.31
CA ILE A 446 -11.60 -26.47 -1.65
C ILE A 446 -11.75 -25.28 -2.62
N ALA A 447 -12.22 -24.15 -2.08
CA ALA A 447 -12.29 -22.84 -2.71
C ALA A 447 -11.00 -22.46 -3.44
N TYR A 448 -11.01 -21.40 -4.23
CA TYR A 448 -9.79 -20.87 -4.85
C TYR A 448 -8.83 -20.32 -3.78
N ALA A 449 -7.99 -21.21 -3.25
CA ALA A 449 -6.90 -20.84 -2.36
C ALA A 449 -5.63 -20.64 -3.18
N GLY A 450 -5.25 -19.38 -3.44
CA GLY A 450 -3.96 -19.05 -4.03
C GLY A 450 -3.79 -17.57 -4.43
N ASP A 451 -2.57 -17.08 -4.23
CA ASP A 451 -2.10 -15.79 -4.74
C ASP A 451 -1.44 -15.96 -6.13
N SER A 452 -1.93 -15.16 -7.08
CA SER A 452 -1.45 -14.91 -8.44
C SER A 452 -1.75 -15.92 -9.58
N PRO A 453 -2.65 -15.56 -10.53
CA PRO A 453 -3.53 -14.37 -10.42
C PRO A 453 -4.32 -14.47 -9.11
N PRO A 454 -4.56 -13.39 -8.35
CA PRO A 454 -5.39 -13.49 -7.17
C PRO A 454 -6.74 -14.02 -7.64
N ALA A 455 -7.16 -15.17 -7.09
CA ALA A 455 -8.52 -15.61 -7.35
C ALA A 455 -9.46 -14.52 -6.81
N PRO A 456 -10.48 -14.09 -7.57
CA PRO A 456 -11.47 -13.16 -7.04
C PRO A 456 -12.06 -13.73 -5.73
N PRO A 457 -12.38 -12.86 -4.75
CA PRO A 457 -12.95 -13.29 -3.47
C PRO A 457 -14.10 -14.27 -3.68
N ASP A 458 -14.12 -15.32 -2.89
CA ASP A 458 -15.10 -16.43 -2.88
C ASP A 458 -15.31 -16.74 -1.39
N GLU A 459 -16.13 -15.90 -0.75
CA GLU A 459 -16.28 -15.77 0.71
C GLU A 459 -16.85 -17.06 1.33
N ASP A 460 -17.73 -17.75 0.63
CA ASP A 460 -18.31 -19.03 1.07
C ASP A 460 -17.56 -20.27 0.56
N GLY A 461 -16.69 -20.08 -0.44
CA GLY A 461 -15.77 -21.09 -0.94
C GLY A 461 -16.42 -22.17 -1.79
N ASP A 462 -17.56 -21.87 -2.41
CA ASP A 462 -18.32 -22.81 -3.24
C ASP A 462 -17.74 -22.97 -4.66
N GLY A 463 -16.74 -22.15 -5.01
CA GLY A 463 -16.04 -22.16 -6.30
C GLY A 463 -16.60 -21.17 -7.33
N ILE A 464 -17.58 -20.33 -6.96
CA ILE A 464 -18.10 -19.20 -7.73
C ILE A 464 -17.72 -17.90 -7.00
N PRO A 465 -17.00 -16.95 -7.65
CA PRO A 465 -16.53 -15.75 -6.95
C PRO A 465 -17.66 -14.77 -6.56
N ASP A 466 -17.51 -14.04 -5.45
CA ASP A 466 -18.49 -13.11 -4.85
C ASP A 466 -19.14 -12.13 -5.85
N PRO A 467 -18.44 -11.54 -6.84
CA PRO A 467 -19.08 -10.66 -7.81
C PRO A 467 -20.05 -11.37 -8.77
N LEU A 468 -20.01 -12.70 -8.84
CA LEU A 468 -20.80 -13.59 -9.69
C LEU A 468 -21.69 -14.58 -8.91
N ASP A 469 -21.50 -14.67 -7.59
CA ASP A 469 -22.29 -15.51 -6.69
C ASP A 469 -23.54 -14.74 -6.20
N ASP A 470 -24.73 -15.26 -6.55
CA ASP A 470 -26.02 -14.71 -6.12
C ASP A 470 -26.40 -15.19 -4.68
N CYS A 471 -25.64 -16.12 -4.12
CA CYS A 471 -25.88 -16.84 -2.88
C CYS A 471 -24.66 -16.81 -1.94
N GLU A 472 -24.39 -15.63 -1.37
CA GLU A 472 -23.25 -15.27 -0.47
C GLU A 472 -22.83 -16.27 0.66
N ASN A 473 -23.57 -17.37 0.93
CA ASN A 473 -23.30 -18.33 2.00
C ASN A 473 -23.76 -19.78 1.65
N THR A 474 -23.42 -20.28 0.48
CA THR A 474 -23.54 -21.68 0.12
C THR A 474 -22.51 -22.53 0.88
N GLU A 475 -22.99 -23.59 1.55
CA GLU A 475 -22.10 -24.42 2.38
C GLU A 475 -21.01 -25.09 1.52
N ALA A 476 -19.75 -24.80 1.88
CA ALA A 476 -18.55 -25.21 1.16
C ALA A 476 -18.53 -26.70 0.78
N GLY A 477 -18.22 -26.97 -0.49
CA GLY A 477 -18.15 -28.32 -1.03
C GLY A 477 -19.50 -28.94 -1.43
N ASN A 478 -20.60 -28.19 -1.32
CA ASN A 478 -21.87 -28.55 -1.94
C ASN A 478 -21.84 -28.41 -3.47
N LEU A 479 -22.80 -29.09 -4.12
CA LEU A 479 -23.02 -28.95 -5.56
C LEU A 479 -23.79 -27.66 -5.84
N VAL A 480 -23.24 -26.83 -6.71
CA VAL A 480 -23.78 -25.51 -7.04
C VAL A 480 -24.01 -25.37 -8.55
N TYR A 481 -24.74 -24.34 -8.93
CA TYR A 481 -24.96 -23.95 -10.32
C TYR A 481 -24.19 -22.66 -10.62
N ALA A 482 -24.24 -22.18 -11.86
CA ALA A 482 -23.51 -20.99 -12.30
C ALA A 482 -23.87 -19.69 -11.53
N ASP A 483 -24.94 -19.70 -10.73
CA ASP A 483 -25.35 -18.60 -9.86
C ASP A 483 -24.81 -18.72 -8.43
N GLY A 484 -23.90 -19.66 -8.14
CA GLY A 484 -23.38 -19.94 -6.79
C GLY A 484 -24.43 -20.50 -5.82
N CYS A 485 -25.64 -20.78 -6.30
CA CYS A 485 -26.71 -21.25 -5.44
C CYS A 485 -26.81 -22.78 -5.43
N ALA A 486 -26.72 -23.37 -4.23
CA ALA A 486 -27.16 -24.74 -4.00
C ALA A 486 -28.69 -24.81 -4.07
N HIS A 487 -29.22 -25.09 -5.28
CA HIS A 487 -30.66 -25.35 -5.49
C HIS A 487 -31.05 -26.74 -4.95
N LEU A 488 -30.83 -26.95 -3.64
CA LEU A 488 -31.30 -28.14 -2.92
C LEU A 488 -32.82 -28.07 -2.79
N GLU A 489 -33.49 -29.11 -3.25
CA GLU A 489 -34.90 -29.31 -2.93
C GLU A 489 -35.09 -29.57 -1.41
N SER A 490 -35.26 -28.50 -0.62
CA SER A 490 -35.91 -28.40 0.72
C SER A 490 -35.20 -28.93 2.00
N SER A 491 -35.05 -28.04 3.00
CA SER A 491 -35.24 -28.16 4.50
C SER A 491 -34.02 -27.70 5.36
N GLY A 492 -34.04 -26.84 6.40
CA GLY A 492 -35.02 -25.93 7.04
C GLY A 492 -34.66 -25.54 8.51
N ASN A 493 -34.64 -24.23 8.84
CA ASN A 493 -35.19 -23.55 10.05
C ASN A 493 -34.55 -23.59 11.49
N GLU A 494 -34.27 -22.38 12.05
CA GLU A 494 -34.28 -21.88 13.47
C GLU A 494 -33.29 -22.42 14.55
N THR A 495 -32.57 -21.51 15.24
CA THR A 495 -31.51 -21.75 16.24
C THR A 495 -31.99 -22.38 17.57
N ALA A 496 -31.26 -23.40 18.04
CA ALA A 496 -31.47 -24.10 19.32
C ALA A 496 -30.80 -23.34 20.51
N PRO A 497 -31.21 -23.59 21.77
CA PRO A 497 -30.62 -22.98 22.97
C PRO A 497 -29.21 -23.50 23.28
N ASP A 498 -28.35 -22.61 23.80
CA ASP A 498 -26.98 -22.88 24.28
C ASP A 498 -26.87 -22.30 25.71
N GLY A 499 -26.65 -23.18 26.70
CA GLY A 499 -26.85 -22.93 28.12
C GLY A 499 -25.70 -22.22 28.82
N ASP A 500 -24.46 -22.51 28.45
CA ASP A 500 -23.23 -21.88 28.98
C ASP A 500 -22.57 -20.92 27.97
N ASN A 501 -23.17 -20.79 26.79
CA ASN A 501 -22.79 -19.87 25.72
C ASN A 501 -21.37 -20.11 25.23
N ASP A 502 -20.99 -21.37 25.09
CA ASP A 502 -19.68 -21.73 24.60
C ASP A 502 -19.60 -21.92 23.08
N GLY A 503 -20.76 -21.90 22.42
CA GLY A 503 -20.91 -22.00 20.97
C GLY A 503 -21.51 -23.32 20.49
N ILE A 504 -21.70 -24.30 21.37
CA ILE A 504 -22.31 -25.60 21.04
C ILE A 504 -23.73 -25.68 21.64
N PRO A 505 -24.77 -26.00 20.85
CA PRO A 505 -26.13 -26.13 21.38
C PRO A 505 -26.24 -27.21 22.47
N ASP A 506 -27.13 -26.98 23.45
CA ASP A 506 -27.33 -27.87 24.62
C ASP A 506 -27.57 -29.35 24.26
N ASP A 507 -28.05 -29.66 23.05
CA ASP A 507 -28.33 -31.02 22.58
C ASP A 507 -27.17 -31.69 21.84
N GLU A 508 -26.13 -30.93 21.49
CA GLU A 508 -24.87 -31.39 20.90
C GLU A 508 -23.68 -31.27 21.86
N ASP A 509 -23.89 -30.67 23.04
CA ASP A 509 -22.91 -30.46 24.10
C ASP A 509 -22.93 -31.60 25.17
N ASN A 510 -21.77 -32.20 25.45
CA ASN A 510 -21.59 -33.24 26.49
C ASN A 510 -21.50 -32.66 27.91
N CYS A 511 -21.09 -31.40 28.06
CA CYS A 511 -21.04 -30.63 29.29
C CYS A 511 -21.82 -29.29 29.22
N PRO A 512 -23.18 -29.28 29.06
CA PRO A 512 -24.01 -28.08 28.75
C PRO A 512 -24.11 -26.94 29.78
N ASN A 513 -23.24 -26.94 30.78
CA ASN A 513 -23.16 -25.91 31.81
C ASN A 513 -21.71 -25.53 32.15
N GLU A 514 -20.73 -26.03 31.40
CA GLU A 514 -19.30 -25.80 31.55
C GLU A 514 -18.77 -25.14 30.27
N ASN A 515 -18.67 -23.82 30.29
CA ASN A 515 -18.19 -23.10 29.12
C ASN A 515 -16.76 -23.53 28.75
N ALA A 516 -16.63 -24.20 27.61
CA ALA A 516 -15.37 -24.75 27.14
C ALA A 516 -14.69 -23.87 26.08
N SER A 517 -15.19 -22.65 25.86
CA SER A 517 -14.67 -21.72 24.84
C SER A 517 -13.17 -21.48 25.00
N GLY A 518 -12.41 -21.83 23.95
CA GLY A 518 -10.96 -21.67 23.91
C GLY A 518 -10.16 -22.83 24.54
N TYR A 519 -10.83 -23.86 25.05
CA TYR A 519 -10.23 -25.01 25.73
C TYR A 519 -10.90 -26.35 25.37
N ASP A 520 -11.60 -26.42 24.24
CA ASP A 520 -12.30 -27.62 23.73
C ASP A 520 -11.79 -27.96 22.33
N ALA A 521 -10.78 -28.83 22.26
CA ALA A 521 -10.11 -29.19 21.02
C ALA A 521 -10.86 -30.27 20.23
N ASP A 522 -11.69 -31.09 20.88
CA ASP A 522 -12.50 -32.12 20.23
C ASP A 522 -13.97 -31.72 19.97
N ALA A 523 -14.33 -30.49 20.36
CA ALA A 523 -15.61 -29.82 20.13
C ALA A 523 -16.79 -30.61 20.72
N ASP A 524 -16.56 -31.24 21.87
CA ASP A 524 -17.57 -32.04 22.56
C ASP A 524 -18.34 -31.24 23.64
N GLY A 525 -17.99 -29.97 23.83
CA GLY A 525 -18.57 -29.05 24.80
C GLY A 525 -17.93 -29.13 26.19
N CYS A 526 -16.86 -29.91 26.38
CA CYS A 526 -16.16 -30.03 27.65
C CYS A 526 -14.74 -29.44 27.60
N VAL A 527 -14.31 -28.80 28.69
CA VAL A 527 -12.91 -28.33 28.82
C VAL A 527 -11.95 -29.53 28.89
N ASP A 528 -10.94 -29.52 28.01
CA ASP A 528 -9.90 -30.54 27.86
C ASP A 528 -8.87 -30.61 29.01
N ASP A 529 -8.16 -31.74 29.04
CA ASP A 529 -6.95 -32.02 29.82
C ASP A 529 -5.89 -32.50 28.82
N SER A 530 -5.20 -31.53 28.22
CA SER A 530 -4.41 -31.70 27.00
C SER A 530 -3.17 -32.58 27.21
N ASP A 531 -2.60 -32.61 28.41
CA ASP A 531 -1.47 -33.47 28.74
C ASP A 531 -1.82 -34.72 29.55
N ASN A 532 -3.09 -34.85 29.95
CA ASN A 532 -3.67 -35.97 30.70
C ASN A 532 -3.01 -36.17 32.07
N ASP A 533 -2.60 -35.10 32.75
CA ASP A 533 -2.07 -35.16 34.11
C ASP A 533 -3.17 -35.14 35.19
N GLY A 534 -4.41 -34.81 34.80
CA GLY A 534 -5.60 -34.76 35.62
C GLY A 534 -6.02 -33.35 36.06
N VAL A 535 -5.35 -32.30 35.60
CA VAL A 535 -5.75 -30.90 35.71
C VAL A 535 -6.29 -30.43 34.36
N LYS A 536 -7.44 -29.77 34.35
CA LYS A 536 -8.01 -29.24 33.11
C LYS A 536 -7.24 -28.01 32.64
N ASP A 537 -7.14 -27.80 31.34
CA ASP A 537 -6.31 -26.75 30.72
C ASP A 537 -6.58 -25.35 31.26
N ILE A 538 -7.84 -25.05 31.63
CA ILE A 538 -8.23 -23.74 32.18
C ILE A 538 -7.66 -23.48 33.59
N GLU A 539 -7.32 -24.54 34.34
CA GLU A 539 -6.74 -24.48 35.68
C GLU A 539 -5.26 -24.90 35.70
N ASP A 540 -4.72 -25.32 34.56
CA ASP A 540 -3.35 -25.80 34.41
C ASP A 540 -2.38 -24.66 34.05
N ILE A 541 -1.29 -24.56 34.81
CA ILE A 541 -0.24 -23.56 34.59
C ILE A 541 0.65 -23.96 33.42
N CYS A 542 0.75 -25.26 33.15
CA CYS A 542 1.52 -25.84 32.06
C CYS A 542 0.66 -26.86 31.27
N PRO A 543 -0.43 -26.44 30.57
CA PRO A 543 -1.46 -27.33 29.99
C PRO A 543 -1.00 -28.40 28.98
N PHE A 544 0.29 -28.45 28.66
CA PHE A 544 0.88 -29.35 27.66
C PHE A 544 2.10 -30.12 28.20
N ASP A 545 2.39 -30.04 29.51
CA ASP A 545 3.49 -30.74 30.16
C ASP A 545 3.01 -31.49 31.42
N PRO A 546 2.84 -32.82 31.35
CA PRO A 546 2.19 -33.60 32.40
C PRO A 546 3.04 -33.79 33.67
N ALA A 547 4.14 -33.04 33.77
CA ALA A 547 5.01 -32.95 34.93
C ALA A 547 4.98 -31.57 35.61
N ASP A 548 4.13 -30.64 35.15
CA ASP A 548 4.09 -29.22 35.57
C ASP A 548 5.47 -28.53 35.47
N GLY A 549 6.27 -28.96 34.50
CA GLY A 549 7.71 -28.72 34.43
C GLY A 549 8.12 -27.49 33.62
N CYS A 550 7.29 -26.44 33.56
CA CYS A 550 7.54 -25.25 32.77
C CYS A 550 9.00 -24.74 32.90
N PRO A 551 9.68 -24.34 31.80
CA PRO A 551 11.00 -23.73 31.87
C PRO A 551 10.97 -22.53 32.80
N ALA A 552 12.00 -22.37 33.64
CA ALA A 552 12.12 -21.30 34.64
C ALA A 552 12.05 -19.86 34.08
N ALA A 553 11.90 -19.67 32.76
CA ALA A 553 11.76 -18.39 32.09
C ALA A 553 10.36 -17.74 32.19
N LEU A 554 9.39 -18.37 32.85
CA LEU A 554 8.05 -17.78 33.10
C LEU A 554 7.71 -17.56 34.58
N GLN A 555 8.64 -17.78 35.51
CA GLN A 555 8.48 -17.34 36.90
C GLN A 555 9.35 -16.12 37.16
N ASP A 556 8.85 -14.91 36.88
CA ASP A 556 9.32 -13.70 37.57
C ASP A 556 8.28 -12.57 37.44
N VAL A 557 7.16 -12.72 38.14
CA VAL A 557 6.41 -11.57 38.65
C VAL A 557 6.80 -11.40 40.13
N GLU A 558 7.46 -10.27 40.39
CA GLU A 558 7.86 -9.67 41.68
C GLU A 558 9.17 -10.14 42.36
N GLY A 559 10.30 -9.44 42.07
CA GLY A 559 11.30 -9.12 43.11
C GLY A 559 12.79 -9.10 42.73
N ASN A 560 13.29 -7.96 42.25
CA ASN A 560 14.65 -7.38 42.41
C ASN A 560 15.80 -8.27 42.98
N MET A 561 16.77 -8.65 42.13
CA MET A 561 18.19 -8.22 42.16
C MET A 561 18.95 -9.00 41.06
N THR A 562 19.43 -8.31 40.03
CA THR A 562 20.46 -8.87 39.13
C THR A 562 21.73 -9.08 39.95
N GLU A 563 22.13 -10.34 40.15
CA GLU A 563 23.45 -10.66 40.71
C GLU A 563 24.49 -10.30 39.64
N GLU A 564 25.21 -9.20 39.84
CA GLU A 564 26.33 -8.83 38.98
C GLU A 564 27.40 -9.93 39.12
N ILE A 565 27.70 -10.63 38.02
CA ILE A 565 28.74 -11.65 37.96
C ILE A 565 30.01 -10.97 37.44
N PRO A 566 30.99 -10.64 38.30
CA PRO A 566 32.20 -9.95 37.87
C PRO A 566 33.15 -10.94 37.18
N GLY A 567 33.64 -10.58 35.99
CA GLY A 567 34.61 -11.38 35.24
C GLY A 567 34.88 -10.80 33.86
N CYS A 568 35.85 -11.37 33.13
CA CYS A 568 36.20 -10.82 31.83
C CYS A 568 35.08 -11.02 30.79
N VAL A 569 34.45 -9.93 30.33
CA VAL A 569 33.34 -9.94 29.35
C VAL A 569 33.79 -9.97 27.89
N HIS A 570 35.10 -9.83 27.64
CA HIS A 570 35.64 -9.75 26.28
C HIS A 570 35.95 -11.15 25.73
N GLN A 571 35.22 -11.58 24.70
CA GLN A 571 35.40 -12.90 24.03
C GLN A 571 36.82 -13.18 23.52
N SER A 572 37.61 -12.13 23.28
CA SER A 572 39.00 -12.24 22.83
C SER A 572 40.02 -12.48 23.95
N ALA A 573 39.61 -12.42 25.22
CA ALA A 573 40.47 -12.72 26.35
C ALA A 573 40.56 -14.22 26.60
N GLU A 574 41.73 -14.70 27.02
CA GLU A 574 41.95 -16.12 27.34
C GLU A 574 41.08 -16.61 28.50
N ASN A 575 40.70 -15.70 29.39
CA ASN A 575 39.85 -15.95 30.55
C ASN A 575 38.44 -15.34 30.39
N TYR A 576 37.95 -15.22 29.16
CA TYR A 576 36.57 -14.84 28.88
C TYR A 576 35.59 -15.71 29.68
N ASN A 577 34.68 -15.05 30.39
CA ASN A 577 33.58 -15.70 31.09
C ASN A 577 32.25 -15.32 30.41
N PRO A 578 31.57 -16.25 29.74
CA PRO A 578 30.30 -15.97 29.08
C PRO A 578 29.18 -15.60 30.06
N ASP A 579 29.33 -15.95 31.34
CA ASP A 579 28.34 -15.64 32.39
C ASP A 579 28.64 -14.31 33.10
N ALA A 580 29.73 -13.61 32.77
CA ALA A 580 30.06 -12.33 33.40
C ALA A 580 29.18 -11.19 32.85
N THR A 581 28.56 -10.44 33.75
CA THR A 581 27.68 -9.31 33.43
C THR A 581 28.35 -7.94 33.67
N GLU A 582 29.51 -7.93 34.33
CA GLU A 582 30.33 -6.74 34.58
C GLU A 582 31.82 -7.09 34.43
N ASP A 583 32.59 -6.26 33.72
CA ASP A 583 34.04 -6.44 33.58
C ASP A 583 34.78 -6.03 34.86
N ASP A 584 35.37 -7.01 35.54
CA ASP A 584 36.13 -6.79 36.77
C ASP A 584 37.60 -6.38 36.52
N GLY A 585 37.99 -6.22 35.25
CA GLY A 585 39.33 -5.84 34.83
C GLY A 585 40.35 -6.98 34.92
N SER A 586 39.89 -8.23 35.08
CA SER A 586 40.76 -9.42 35.15
C SER A 586 41.16 -9.99 33.78
N CYS A 587 40.69 -9.42 32.67
CA CYS A 587 40.98 -9.92 31.32
C CYS A 587 42.48 -10.09 31.05
N THR A 588 42.88 -11.30 30.67
CA THR A 588 44.23 -11.64 30.20
C THR A 588 44.21 -11.92 28.71
N TYR A 589 45.11 -11.28 27.98
CA TYR A 589 45.29 -11.46 26.54
C TYR A 589 46.70 -12.02 26.31
N GLU A 590 46.86 -12.89 25.31
CA GLU A 590 48.19 -13.41 24.97
C GLU A 590 49.16 -12.24 24.70
N GLU A 591 50.26 -12.16 25.44
CA GLU A 591 51.37 -11.29 25.06
C GLU A 591 52.06 -11.90 23.84
N ASP A 592 51.98 -11.19 22.71
CA ASP A 592 52.75 -11.47 21.49
C ASP A 592 54.23 -11.67 21.82
N THR A 593 54.65 -12.94 21.88
CA THR A 593 56.08 -13.25 21.90
C THR A 593 56.67 -12.90 20.53
N PRO A 594 57.68 -12.01 20.44
CA PRO A 594 58.25 -11.60 19.16
C PRO A 594 59.15 -12.71 18.65
N GLY A 595 58.55 -13.69 17.96
CA GLY A 595 59.18 -15.00 17.87
C GLY A 595 59.02 -15.78 16.58
N PHE A 596 58.48 -15.26 15.46
CA PHE A 596 58.52 -16.03 14.20
C PHE A 596 58.59 -15.18 12.89
N GLY A 597 59.00 -13.91 12.97
CA GLY A 597 59.21 -13.06 11.79
C GLY A 597 60.67 -12.82 11.36
N LEU A 598 61.66 -13.26 12.16
CA LEU A 598 63.06 -12.83 11.99
C LEU A 598 64.04 -13.94 11.53
N LEU A 599 63.58 -15.17 11.29
CA LEU A 599 64.45 -16.27 10.83
C LEU A 599 64.34 -16.59 9.32
N VAL A 600 63.34 -16.06 8.61
CA VAL A 600 63.20 -16.27 7.15
C VAL A 600 63.85 -15.14 6.34
N ALA A 601 64.10 -13.98 6.94
CA ALA A 601 64.81 -12.86 6.30
C ALA A 601 66.36 -12.98 6.31
N LEU A 602 66.94 -13.95 7.05
CA LEU A 602 68.40 -14.14 7.14
C LEU A 602 68.96 -15.30 6.28
N ILE A 603 68.11 -16.13 5.67
CA ILE A 603 68.56 -17.19 4.73
C ILE A 603 68.56 -16.70 3.26
N GLY A 604 67.90 -15.58 2.96
CA GLY A 604 67.93 -14.94 1.62
C GLY A 604 69.19 -14.14 1.30
N VAL A 605 70.02 -13.77 2.29
CA VAL A 605 71.18 -12.88 2.09
C VAL A 605 72.53 -13.62 2.03
N ILE A 606 72.57 -14.93 2.32
CA ILE A 606 73.81 -15.75 2.21
C ILE A 606 73.90 -16.49 0.84
N GLY A 607 72.81 -16.58 0.08
CA GLY A 607 72.80 -17.24 -1.24
C GLY A 607 73.42 -16.43 -2.40
N VAL A 608 73.63 -15.11 -2.24
CA VAL A 608 74.15 -14.23 -3.31
C VAL A 608 75.64 -13.87 -3.14
N ALA A 609 76.28 -14.22 -2.01
CA ALA A 609 77.69 -13.91 -1.76
C ALA A 609 78.70 -15.02 -2.14
N PHE A 610 78.26 -16.22 -2.55
CA PHE A 610 79.16 -17.35 -2.88
C PHE A 610 79.20 -17.77 -4.36
N ARG A 611 78.84 -16.87 -5.30
CA ARG A 611 79.08 -17.08 -6.74
C ARG A 611 80.15 -16.17 -7.36
N ARG A 612 81.16 -15.78 -6.56
CA ARG A 612 82.47 -15.31 -7.05
C ARG A 612 83.59 -15.71 -6.09
N ARG A 613 84.03 -16.97 -6.13
CA ARG A 613 85.45 -17.38 -6.11
C ARG A 613 85.59 -18.90 -6.13
N ASN A 614 86.37 -19.33 -7.12
CA ASN A 614 86.89 -20.66 -7.46
C ASN A 614 85.97 -21.58 -8.25
#